data_AF-A0A4R1QXI3-F1
#
_entry.id   AF-A0A4R1QXI3-F1
#
_cell.length_a   1.000
_cell.length_b   1.000
_cell.length_c   1.000
_cell.angle_alpha   90.00
_cell.angle_beta   90.00
_cell.angle_gamma   90.00
#
_symmetry.space_group_name_H-M   'P 1'
#
loop_
_entity.id
_entity.type
_entity.pdbx_description
1 polymer ?
#
loop_
_entity_poly.entity_id
_entity_poly.type
_entity_poly.pdbx_seq_one_letter_code
_entity_poly.pdbx_strand_id
1 'polypeptide(L)' 'MAINTDTISLQMLYERIELLRDRMQQLWNEKGYTDPEVLNASIELDGLLNEYHRRVAAEGRR' A
#
# COMPACT_ATOMS: atom_id res chain seq x y z
N MET A 1 -18.52 22.87 1.23
CA MET A 1 -18.01 21.69 0.50
C MET A 1 -17.35 20.79 1.52
N ALA A 2 -18.02 19.72 1.95
CA ALA A 2 -17.41 18.75 2.85
C ALA A 2 -16.41 17.94 2.02
N ILE A 3 -15.14 18.22 2.20
CA ILE A 3 -14.08 17.42 1.60
C ILE A 3 -14.20 16.04 2.26
N ASN A 4 -14.59 15.03 1.49
CA ASN A 4 -14.72 13.66 2.00
C ASN A 4 -13.33 13.18 2.43
N THR A 5 -13.06 13.27 3.73
CA THR A 5 -11.76 12.93 4.33
C THR A 5 -11.40 11.47 4.08
N ASP A 6 -12.41 10.61 3.88
CA ASP A 6 -12.25 9.21 3.49
C ASP A 6 -11.62 9.04 2.11
N THR A 7 -12.08 9.80 1.10
CA THR A 7 -11.54 9.70 -0.26
C THR A 7 -10.10 10.20 -0.35
N ILE A 8 -9.75 11.25 0.42
CA ILE A 8 -8.36 11.74 0.50
C ILE A 8 -7.46 10.71 1.20
N SER A 9 -7.97 10.05 2.24
CA SER A 9 -7.22 9.03 2.97
C SER A 9 -6.97 7.78 2.12
N LEU A 10 -7.96 7.37 1.31
CA LEU A 10 -7.82 6.24 0.38
C LEU A 10 -6.85 6.55 -0.76
N GLN A 11 -6.90 7.77 -1.32
CA GLN A 11 -5.96 8.19 -2.37
C GLN A 11 -4.52 8.21 -1.86
N MET A 12 -4.28 8.76 -0.66
CA MET A 12 -2.96 8.74 -0.03
C MET A 12 -2.45 7.31 0.27
N LEU A 13 -3.35 6.40 0.66
CA LEU A 13 -3.01 4.99 0.85
C LEU A 13 -2.60 4.34 -0.49
N TYR A 14 -3.35 4.63 -1.55
CA TYR A 14 -3.03 4.13 -2.89
C TYR A 14 -1.67 4.63 -3.38
N GLU A 15 -1.38 5.93 -3.25
CA GLU A 15 -0.07 6.50 -3.62
C GLU A 15 1.08 5.87 -2.83
N ARG A 16 0.87 5.60 -1.53
CA ARG A 16 1.86 4.90 -0.71
C ARG A 16 2.09 3.46 -1.16
N ILE A 17 1.03 2.75 -1.55
CA ILE A 17 1.12 1.38 -2.09
C ILE A 17 1.92 1.39 -3.39
N GLU A 18 1.65 2.33 -4.30
CA GLU A 18 2.40 2.43 -5.57
C GLU A 18 3.87 2.75 -5.34
N LEU A 19 4.19 3.67 -4.43
CA LEU A 19 5.57 4.02 -4.09
C LEU A 19 6.32 2.85 -3.45
N LEU A 20 5.68 2.11 -2.53
CA LEU A 20 6.29 0.91 -1.95
C LEU A 20 6.49 -0.20 -2.98
N ARG A 21 5.53 -0.35 -3.91
CA ARG A 21 5.62 -1.34 -4.99
C ARG A 21 6.77 -1.03 -5.94
N ASP A 22 6.96 0.24 -6.30
CA ASP A 22 8.10 0.66 -7.13
C ASP A 22 9.43 0.38 -6.42
N ARG A 23 9.52 0.73 -5.13
CA ARG A 23 10.70 0.45 -4.30
C ARG A 23 10.97 -1.05 -4.16
N MET A 24 9.94 -1.87 -3.96
CA MET A 24 10.05 -3.33 -3.97
C MET A 24 10.58 -3.84 -5.30
N GLN A 25 10.08 -3.31 -6.42
CA GLN A 25 10.48 -3.72 -7.75
C GLN A 25 11.94 -3.37 -8.04
N GLN A 26 12.39 -2.20 -7.59
CA GLN A 26 13.80 -1.81 -7.62
C GLN A 26 14.67 -2.75 -6.79
N LEU A 27 14.29 -2.99 -5.53
CA LEU A 27 15.01 -3.92 -4.64
C LEU A 27 15.03 -5.35 -5.20
N TRP A 28 13.95 -5.80 -5.84
CA TRP A 28 13.90 -7.09 -6.54
C TRP A 28 14.88 -7.17 -7.68
N ASN A 29 15.00 -6.10 -8.47
CA ASN A 29 15.92 -6.05 -9.60
C ASN A 29 17.38 -5.95 -9.15
N GLU A 30 17.66 -5.25 -8.05
CA GLU A 30 19.01 -5.04 -7.54
C GLU A 30 19.53 -6.21 -6.68
N LYS A 31 18.70 -6.78 -5.80
CA LYS A 31 19.11 -7.73 -4.76
C LYS A 31 18.50 -9.12 -4.89
N GLY A 32 17.45 -9.25 -5.68
CA GLY A 32 16.71 -10.50 -5.86
C GLY A 32 15.64 -10.73 -4.79
N TYR A 33 14.75 -11.69 -5.07
CA TYR A 33 13.51 -11.88 -4.31
C TYR A 33 13.66 -12.46 -2.91
N THR A 34 14.84 -12.95 -2.56
CA THR A 34 15.18 -13.49 -1.24
C THR A 34 15.87 -12.49 -0.33
N ASP A 35 16.09 -11.25 -0.78
CA ASP A 35 16.74 -10.25 0.05
C ASP A 35 15.84 -9.85 1.24
N PRO A 36 16.38 -9.73 2.46
CA PRO A 36 15.60 -9.34 3.62
C PRO A 36 14.95 -7.95 3.48
N GLU A 37 15.52 -7.01 2.72
CA GLU A 37 14.88 -5.70 2.47
C GLU A 37 13.67 -5.82 1.55
N VAL A 38 13.74 -6.70 0.55
CA VAL A 38 12.60 -7.04 -0.31
C VAL A 38 11.48 -7.68 0.50
N LEU A 39 11.83 -8.64 1.37
CA LEU A 39 10.86 -9.31 2.23
C LEU A 39 10.21 -8.33 3.21
N ASN A 40 11.00 -7.43 3.80
CA ASN A 40 10.46 -6.40 4.68
C ASN A 40 9.52 -5.44 3.93
N ALA A 41 9.90 -5.00 2.74
CA ALA A 41 9.06 -4.15 1.90
C ALA A 41 7.77 -4.87 1.46
N SER A 42 7.82 -6.20 1.26
CA SER A 42 6.64 -7.03 0.98
C SER A 42 5.67 -7.04 2.17
N ILE A 43 6.19 -7.21 3.38
CA ILE A 43 5.39 -7.21 4.62
C ILE A 43 4.72 -5.84 4.83
N GLU A 44 5.45 -4.75 4.60
CA GLU A 44 4.91 -3.39 4.69
C GLU A 44 3.81 -3.13 3.65
N LEU A 45 4.01 -3.59 2.40
CA LEU A 45 3.01 -3.50 1.33
C LEU A 45 1.73 -4.27 1.70
N ASP A 46 1.87 -5.49 2.22
CA ASP A 46 0.75 -6.32 2.68
C ASP A 46 -0.04 -5.64 3.80
N GLY A 47 0.64 -4.97 4.74
CA GLY A 47 0.01 -4.19 5.80
C GLY A 47 -0.86 -3.05 5.24
N LEU A 48 -0.32 -2.29 4.29
CA LEU A 48 -1.02 -1.18 3.63
C LEU A 48 -2.21 -1.66 2.79
N LEU A 49 -2.05 -2.76 2.04
CA LEU A 49 -3.12 -3.38 1.27
C LEU A 49 -4.25 -3.86 2.18
N ASN A 50 -3.93 -4.50 3.31
CA ASN A 50 -4.93 -4.93 4.28
C ASN A 50 -5.68 -3.75 4.91
N GLU A 51 -5.02 -2.62 5.12
CA GLU A 51 -5.68 -1.40 5.60
C GLU A 51 -6.58 -0.78 4.53
N TYR A 52 -6.11 -0.71 3.29
CA TYR A 52 -6.90 -0.26 2.15
C TYR A 52 -8.15 -1.13 1.96
N HIS A 53 -7.99 -2.46 1.93
CA HIS A 53 -9.10 -3.40 1.84
C HIS A 53 -10.10 -3.25 2.98
N ARG A 54 -9.63 -3.05 4.23
CA ARG A 54 -10.51 -2.82 5.38
C ARG A 54 -11.33 -1.53 5.24
N ARG A 55 -10.70 -0.45 4.77
CA ARG A 55 -11.39 0.84 4.55
C ARG A 55 -12.41 0.75 3.41
N VAL A 56 -12.02 0.19 2.26
CA VAL A 56 -12.93 -0.04 1.13
C VAL A 56 -14.11 -0.94 1.53
N ALA A 57 -13.85 -2.03 2.26
CA ALA A 57 -14.91 -2.92 2.73
C ALA A 57 -15.84 -2.26 3.76
N ALA A 58 -15.35 -1.32 4.56
CA ALA A 58 -16.15 -0.54 5.49
C ALA A 58 -17.01 0.51 4.77
N GLU A 59 -16.50 1.11 3.70
CA GLU A 59 -17.21 2.09 2.87
C GLU A 59 -18.33 1.44 2.04
N GLY A 60 -18.09 0.24 1.49
CA GLY A 60 -19.10 -0.51 0.72
C GLY A 60 -20.24 -1.13 1.54
N ARG A 61 -20.21 -1.05 2.88
CA ARG A 61 -21.28 -1.51 3.77
C ARG A 61 -22.22 -0.38 4.25
N ARG A 62 -21.98 0.87 3.85
CA ARG A 62 -22.81 2.02 4.22
C ARG A 62 -23.92 2.31 3.23
#